data_AF-A0A8J6G785-F1
#
_entry.id   AF-A0A8J6G785-F1
#
_cell.length_a   1.000
_cell.length_b   1.000
_cell.length_c   1.000
_cell.angle_alpha   90.00
_cell.angle_beta   90.00
_cell.angle_gamma   90.00
#
_symmetry.space_group_name_H-M   'P 1'
#
loop_
_entity.id
_entity.type
_entity.pdbx_description
1 polymer ?
#
loop_
_entity_poly.entity_id
_entity_poly.type
_entity_poly.pdbx_seq_one_letter_code
_entity_poly.pdbx_strand_id
1 'polypeptide(L)'
;MLSDWYTMLYNPSPDYITTLHCTQEAVYPLYTIVLVYYAFCLVFMMLLRPFLVKKIQRSLYMPNPFESIYTALYFFPGLAVLQAVAGGLLYYAFPYIVLVASLANLAVFLVFAKIESYSDLIRKDRLLVLFNHWFLHAFGLIALSKENQLEQDLLLLFLVPVPALFYFFTTKFTKPSRIISEGAKGN
;
A
#
# COMPACT_ATOMS: atom_id res chain seq x y z
N MET A 1 -17.13 -2.89 -13.46
CA MET A 1 -16.26 -2.67 -12.27
C MET A 1 -16.77 -1.53 -11.41
N LEU A 2 -16.68 -0.25 -11.81
CA LEU A 2 -17.15 0.85 -10.94
C LEU A 2 -18.68 0.86 -10.75
N SER A 3 -19.42 0.53 -11.82
CA SER A 3 -20.88 0.30 -11.82
C SER A 3 -21.33 -0.72 -10.76
N ASP A 4 -20.49 -1.72 -10.50
CA ASP A 4 -20.80 -2.86 -9.64
C ASP A 4 -20.69 -2.48 -8.16
N TRP A 5 -19.96 -1.39 -7.86
CA TRP A 5 -19.83 -0.81 -6.52
C TRP A 5 -20.88 0.28 -6.24
N TYR A 6 -21.40 0.95 -7.28
CA TYR A 6 -22.32 2.07 -7.16
C TYR A 6 -23.64 1.81 -7.88
N THR A 7 -24.27 0.66 -7.63
CA THR A 7 -25.51 0.25 -8.31
C THR A 7 -26.67 1.23 -8.11
N MET A 8 -26.68 2.02 -7.03
CA MET A 8 -27.62 3.13 -6.85
C MET A 8 -27.58 4.17 -7.97
N LEU A 9 -26.41 4.35 -8.61
CA LEU A 9 -26.21 5.32 -9.70
C LEU A 9 -26.30 4.67 -11.09
N TYR A 10 -26.21 3.34 -11.18
CA TYR A 10 -26.09 2.60 -12.44
C TYR A 10 -27.12 1.45 -12.52
N ASN A 11 -28.42 1.80 -12.53
CA ASN A 11 -29.47 0.81 -12.74
C ASN A 11 -29.50 0.33 -14.20
N PRO A 12 -29.48 -0.99 -14.47
CA PRO A 12 -29.55 -1.50 -15.83
C PRO A 12 -30.97 -1.41 -16.41
N SER A 13 -31.06 -1.27 -17.74
CA SER A 13 -32.32 -1.37 -18.48
C SER A 13 -32.16 -2.36 -19.64
N PRO A 14 -32.51 -3.64 -19.42
CA PRO A 14 -32.52 -4.63 -20.50
C PRO A 14 -33.51 -4.19 -21.59
N ASP A 15 -33.03 -4.15 -22.83
CA ASP A 15 -33.82 -3.78 -24.02
C ASP A 15 -34.50 -2.39 -23.98
N TYR A 16 -34.13 -1.53 -23.02
CA TYR A 16 -34.75 -0.21 -22.78
C TYR A 16 -36.26 -0.26 -22.47
N ILE A 17 -36.79 -1.43 -22.10
CA ILE A 17 -38.22 -1.63 -21.85
C ILE A 17 -38.54 -1.40 -20.37
N THR A 18 -37.71 -1.94 -19.48
CA THR A 18 -37.88 -1.83 -18.03
C THR A 18 -36.54 -1.50 -17.38
N THR A 19 -36.56 -0.65 -16.36
CA THR A 19 -35.38 -0.35 -15.53
C THR A 19 -35.43 -1.25 -14.30
N LEU A 20 -34.42 -2.08 -14.11
CA LEU A 20 -34.30 -2.90 -12.89
C LEU A 20 -33.57 -2.09 -11.82
N HIS A 21 -34.15 -2.03 -10.62
CA HIS A 21 -33.55 -1.33 -9.49
C HIS A 21 -32.72 -2.32 -8.65
N CYS A 22 -31.44 -2.45 -8.98
CA CYS A 22 -30.49 -3.39 -8.36
C CYS A 22 -29.75 -2.78 -7.16
N THR A 23 -30.36 -1.81 -6.48
CA THR A 23 -29.71 -1.05 -5.38
C THR A 23 -29.31 -1.93 -4.20
N GLN A 24 -29.98 -3.07 -4.02
CA GLN A 24 -29.69 -4.05 -2.96
C GLN A 24 -28.93 -5.30 -3.45
N GLU A 25 -28.64 -5.39 -4.75
CA GLU A 25 -27.86 -6.52 -5.32
C GLU A 25 -26.35 -6.24 -5.35
N ALA A 26 -25.94 -4.99 -5.16
CA ALA A 26 -24.58 -4.75 -4.76
C ALA A 26 -24.36 -5.46 -3.43
N VAL A 27 -23.22 -6.15 -3.28
CA VAL A 27 -22.61 -6.52 -1.99
C VAL A 27 -22.76 -7.98 -1.55
N TYR A 28 -22.20 -8.89 -2.35
CA TYR A 28 -21.41 -10.01 -1.83
C TYR A 28 -20.34 -10.40 -2.87
N PRO A 29 -19.07 -10.68 -2.53
CA PRO A 29 -18.39 -10.73 -1.22
C PRO A 29 -17.43 -9.56 -0.90
N LEU A 30 -17.13 -8.67 -1.85
CA LEU A 30 -15.96 -7.77 -1.79
C LEU A 30 -16.08 -6.60 -0.78
N TYR A 31 -17.30 -6.09 -0.57
CA TYR A 31 -17.55 -4.98 0.36
C TYR A 31 -17.77 -5.49 1.80
N THR A 32 -18.55 -6.55 1.97
CA THR A 32 -18.89 -7.14 3.28
C THR A 32 -17.67 -7.73 3.98
N ILE A 33 -16.75 -8.39 3.25
CA ILE A 33 -15.58 -9.03 3.85
C ILE A 33 -14.66 -8.03 4.56
N VAL A 34 -14.49 -6.82 4.00
CA VAL A 34 -13.65 -5.77 4.57
C VAL A 34 -14.29 -5.20 5.85
N LEU A 35 -15.61 -4.98 5.84
CA LEU A 35 -16.33 -4.51 7.03
C LEU A 35 -16.37 -5.55 8.15
N VAL A 36 -16.56 -6.83 7.80
CA VAL A 36 -16.46 -7.94 8.76
C VAL A 36 -15.07 -8.00 9.37
N TYR A 37 -14.02 -7.80 8.57
CA TYR A 37 -12.66 -7.72 9.06
C TYR A 37 -12.47 -6.55 10.04
N TYR A 38 -12.96 -5.35 9.73
CA TYR A 38 -12.88 -4.22 10.66
C TYR A 38 -13.66 -4.45 11.95
N ALA A 39 -14.85 -5.06 11.87
CA ALA A 39 -15.63 -5.43 13.05
C ALA A 39 -14.86 -6.43 13.93
N PHE A 40 -14.24 -7.43 13.30
CA PHE A 40 -13.38 -8.39 14.00
C PHE A 40 -12.21 -7.67 14.67
N CYS A 41 -11.46 -6.84 13.95
CA CYS A 41 -10.35 -6.06 14.53
C CYS A 41 -10.77 -5.22 15.74
N LEU A 42 -11.95 -4.60 15.68
CA LEU A 42 -12.51 -3.81 16.78
C LEU A 42 -12.85 -4.70 17.99
N VAL A 43 -13.49 -5.86 17.78
CA VAL A 43 -13.77 -6.83 18.84
C VAL A 43 -12.48 -7.33 19.50
N PHE A 44 -11.47 -7.67 18.70
CA PHE A 44 -10.17 -8.12 19.22
C PHE A 44 -9.46 -7.00 20.01
N MET A 45 -9.53 -5.75 19.55
CA MET A 45 -9.02 -4.61 20.31
C MET A 45 -9.76 -4.39 21.63
N MET A 46 -11.09 -4.54 21.67
CA MET A 46 -11.86 -4.38 22.91
C MET A 46 -11.67 -5.53 23.89
N LEU A 47 -11.53 -6.77 23.39
CA LEU A 47 -11.40 -7.95 24.24
C LEU A 47 -9.94 -8.21 24.60
N LEU A 48 -9.08 -8.53 23.63
CA LEU A 48 -7.72 -8.97 23.95
C LEU A 48 -6.87 -7.85 24.55
N ARG A 49 -6.98 -6.63 24.02
CA ARG A 49 -6.04 -5.57 24.37
C ARG A 49 -6.11 -5.15 25.85
N PRO A 50 -7.28 -4.97 26.49
CA PRO A 50 -7.35 -4.74 27.93
C PRO A 50 -6.77 -5.88 28.77
N PHE A 51 -6.95 -7.15 28.35
CA PHE A 51 -6.36 -8.29 29.06
C PHE A 51 -4.83 -8.29 28.95
N LEU A 52 -4.29 -8.07 27.74
CA LEU A 52 -2.84 -7.97 27.52
C LEU A 52 -2.25 -6.78 28.27
N VAL A 53 -2.89 -5.61 28.22
CA VAL A 53 -2.47 -4.41 28.94
C VAL A 53 -2.43 -4.67 30.44
N LYS A 54 -3.47 -5.25 31.05
CA LYS A 54 -3.45 -5.56 32.50
C LYS A 54 -2.28 -6.48 32.88
N LYS A 55 -1.99 -7.48 32.05
CA LYS A 55 -0.89 -8.42 32.29
C LYS A 55 0.48 -7.76 32.12
N ILE A 56 0.65 -6.93 31.09
CA ILE A 56 1.91 -6.25 30.76
C ILE A 56 2.16 -5.03 31.65
N GLN A 57 1.12 -4.31 32.05
CA GLN A 57 1.22 -3.14 32.94
C GLN A 57 1.78 -3.53 34.31
N ARG A 58 1.43 -4.73 34.82
CA ARG A 58 2.06 -5.30 36.02
C ARG A 58 3.58 -5.48 35.86
N SER A 59 4.06 -5.63 34.63
CA SER A 59 5.47 -5.88 34.30
C SER A 59 6.26 -4.61 33.91
N LEU A 60 5.63 -3.60 33.30
CA LEU A 60 6.33 -2.51 32.61
C LEU A 60 5.92 -1.08 33.03
N TYR A 61 5.02 -0.91 34.01
CA TYR A 61 4.62 0.39 34.59
C TYR A 61 4.47 1.53 33.56
N MET A 62 3.71 1.28 32.49
CA MET A 62 3.44 2.25 31.43
C MET A 62 2.31 3.23 31.83
N PRO A 63 2.50 4.56 31.70
CA PRO A 63 1.42 5.53 31.87
C PRO A 63 0.43 5.49 30.68
N ASN A 64 -0.87 5.57 30.98
CA ASN A 64 -2.00 5.76 30.05
C ASN A 64 -2.22 4.73 28.92
N PRO A 65 -2.53 3.46 29.22
CA PRO A 65 -2.74 2.43 28.19
C PRO A 65 -4.08 2.55 27.42
N PHE A 66 -5.01 3.37 27.91
CA PHE A 66 -6.36 3.47 27.32
C PHE A 66 -6.44 4.43 26.13
N GLU A 67 -5.53 5.39 25.99
CA GLU A 67 -5.54 6.36 24.87
C GLU A 67 -5.55 5.65 23.52
N SER A 68 -4.73 4.63 23.36
CA SER A 68 -4.66 3.88 22.12
C SER A 68 -5.92 3.05 21.83
N ILE A 69 -6.70 2.70 22.86
CA ILE A 69 -8.00 2.02 22.68
C ILE A 69 -9.03 3.02 22.17
N TYR A 70 -9.09 4.22 22.74
CA TYR A 70 -9.99 5.28 22.29
C TYR A 70 -9.67 5.73 20.87
N THR A 71 -8.39 5.92 20.51
CA THR A 71 -8.01 6.28 19.13
C THR A 71 -8.48 5.24 18.13
N ALA A 72 -8.31 3.94 18.43
CA ALA A 72 -8.78 2.87 17.56
C ALA A 72 -10.31 2.85 17.42
N LEU A 73 -11.03 3.12 18.52
CA LEU A 73 -12.50 3.15 18.53
C LEU A 73 -13.07 4.25 17.61
N TYR A 74 -12.39 5.39 17.49
CA TYR A 74 -12.76 6.43 16.52
C TYR A 74 -12.28 6.13 15.11
N PHE A 75 -11.14 5.45 14.96
CA PHE A 75 -10.54 5.19 13.66
C PHE A 75 -11.29 4.14 12.83
N PHE A 76 -11.72 3.03 13.45
CA PHE A 76 -12.42 1.95 12.72
C PHE A 76 -13.75 2.38 12.08
N PRO A 77 -14.64 3.13 12.74
CA PRO A 77 -15.85 3.66 12.10
C PRO A 77 -15.51 4.61 10.95
N GLY A 78 -14.47 5.45 11.09
CA GLY A 78 -14.00 6.31 10.01
C GLY A 78 -13.53 5.51 8.79
N LEU A 79 -12.76 4.45 9.00
CA LEU A 79 -12.36 3.52 7.92
C LEU A 79 -13.56 2.81 7.29
N ALA A 80 -14.55 2.42 8.09
CA ALA A 80 -15.76 1.78 7.58
C ALA A 80 -16.57 2.73 6.68
N VAL A 81 -16.71 4.00 7.07
CA VAL A 81 -17.37 5.03 6.23
C VAL A 81 -16.56 5.31 4.96
N LEU A 82 -15.24 5.40 5.07
CA LEU A 82 -14.37 5.57 3.91
C LEU A 82 -14.50 4.39 2.94
N GLN A 83 -14.47 3.16 3.43
CA GLN A 83 -14.69 1.94 2.63
C GLN A 83 -16.09 1.94 2.03
N ALA A 84 -17.10 2.41 2.77
CA ALA A 84 -18.47 2.45 2.31
C ALA A 84 -18.68 3.38 1.11
N VAL A 85 -18.06 4.55 1.15
CA VAL A 85 -18.22 5.59 0.12
C VAL A 85 -17.20 5.43 -1.01
N ALA A 86 -15.94 5.16 -0.68
CA ALA A 86 -14.81 5.17 -1.61
C ALA A 86 -14.27 3.77 -1.95
N GLY A 87 -14.85 2.69 -1.44
CA GLY A 87 -14.34 1.32 -1.64
C GLY A 87 -14.16 0.95 -3.11
N GLY A 88 -15.12 1.31 -3.97
CA GLY A 88 -15.03 1.06 -5.42
C GLY A 88 -13.91 1.84 -6.09
N LEU A 89 -13.72 3.11 -5.71
CA LEU A 89 -12.61 3.94 -6.21
C LEU A 89 -11.25 3.43 -5.70
N LEU A 90 -11.17 3.02 -4.44
CA LEU A 90 -9.97 2.43 -3.85
C LEU A 90 -9.58 1.12 -4.54
N TYR A 91 -10.55 0.25 -4.82
CA TYR A 91 -10.30 -0.99 -5.56
C TYR A 91 -9.84 -0.74 -7.00
N TYR A 92 -10.44 0.23 -7.68
CA TYR A 92 -10.04 0.61 -9.02
C TYR A 92 -8.63 1.24 -9.06
N ALA A 93 -8.31 2.10 -8.09
CA ALA A 93 -7.03 2.79 -8.00
C ALA A 93 -5.92 1.95 -7.36
N PHE A 94 -6.25 0.83 -6.72
CA PHE A 94 -5.35 -0.02 -5.94
C PHE A 94 -4.00 -0.32 -6.63
N PRO A 95 -3.95 -0.88 -7.85
CA PRO A 95 -2.67 -1.20 -8.48
C PRO A 95 -1.79 0.04 -8.69
N TYR A 96 -2.40 1.18 -9.05
CA TYR A 96 -1.69 2.44 -9.23
C TYR A 96 -1.16 3.01 -7.91
N ILE A 97 -1.96 2.97 -6.85
CA ILE A 97 -1.54 3.42 -5.51
C ILE A 97 -0.34 2.61 -5.03
N VAL A 98 -0.40 1.28 -5.13
CA VAL A 98 0.69 0.38 -4.71
C VAL A 98 1.95 0.62 -5.55
N LEU A 99 1.81 0.78 -6.86
CA LEU A 99 2.95 1.02 -7.77
C LEU A 99 3.64 2.35 -7.47
N VAL A 100 2.89 3.44 -7.33
CA VAL A 100 3.45 4.76 -7.02
C VAL A 100 4.05 4.78 -5.62
N ALA A 101 3.36 4.22 -4.62
CA ALA A 101 3.84 4.18 -3.24
C ALA A 101 5.10 3.31 -3.10
N SER A 102 5.17 2.17 -3.79
CA SER A 102 6.38 1.31 -3.77
C SER A 102 7.58 2.00 -4.40
N LEU A 103 7.39 2.71 -5.52
CA LEU A 103 8.44 3.49 -6.17
C LEU A 103 8.93 4.65 -5.27
N ALA A 104 8.00 5.40 -4.68
CA ALA A 104 8.32 6.49 -3.78
C ALA A 104 9.06 6.01 -2.52
N ASN A 105 8.58 4.93 -1.90
CA ASN A 105 9.23 4.33 -0.73
C ASN A 105 10.64 3.82 -1.06
N LEU A 106 10.83 3.19 -2.22
CA LEU A 106 12.14 2.75 -2.67
C LEU A 106 13.10 3.93 -2.86
N ALA A 107 12.64 5.02 -3.48
CA ALA A 107 13.45 6.22 -3.66
C ALA A 107 13.84 6.84 -2.31
N VAL A 108 12.87 6.98 -1.39
CA VAL A 108 13.08 7.46 -0.02
C VAL A 108 14.10 6.57 0.70
N PHE A 109 13.92 5.25 0.65
CA PHE A 109 14.84 4.30 1.27
C PHE A 109 16.27 4.44 0.76
N LEU A 110 16.46 4.53 -0.56
CA LEU A 110 17.78 4.64 -1.18
C LEU A 110 18.52 5.93 -0.74
N VAL A 111 17.79 7.05 -0.63
CA VAL A 111 18.34 8.34 -0.19
C VAL A 111 18.66 8.33 1.30
N PHE A 112 17.72 7.94 2.15
CA PHE A 112 17.90 7.97 3.61
C PHE A 112 18.93 6.94 4.09
N ALA A 113 19.01 5.78 3.43
CA ALA A 113 20.03 4.77 3.73
C ALA A 113 21.43 5.15 3.23
N LYS A 114 21.57 6.26 2.49
CA LYS A 114 22.82 6.76 1.88
C LYS A 114 23.56 5.66 1.11
N ILE A 115 22.83 4.91 0.29
CA ILE A 115 23.41 3.82 -0.48
C ILE A 115 24.12 4.45 -1.69
N GLU A 116 25.45 4.48 -1.66
CA GLU A 116 26.27 5.07 -2.73
C GLU A 116 26.94 4.01 -3.62
N SER A 117 27.23 2.83 -3.05
CA SER A 117 27.95 1.74 -3.71
C SER A 117 27.22 0.40 -3.56
N TYR A 118 27.46 -0.53 -4.47
CA TYR A 118 27.03 -1.93 -4.35
C TYR A 118 27.53 -2.58 -3.05
N SER A 119 28.72 -2.18 -2.56
CA SER A 119 29.28 -2.68 -1.30
C SER A 119 28.45 -2.25 -0.09
N ASP A 120 27.86 -1.04 -0.12
CA ASP A 120 26.97 -0.55 0.94
C ASP A 120 25.64 -1.28 0.97
N LEU A 121 25.23 -1.83 -0.18
CA LEU A 121 23.99 -2.58 -0.32
C LEU A 121 24.11 -4.00 0.26
N ILE A 122 25.28 -4.63 0.18
CA ILE A 122 25.52 -6.03 0.60
C ILE A 122 25.33 -6.27 2.11
N ARG A 123 25.19 -5.22 2.92
CA ARG A 123 24.85 -5.37 4.34
C ARG A 123 23.48 -6.04 4.49
N LYS A 124 23.43 -7.15 5.25
CA LYS A 124 22.28 -8.05 5.38
C LYS A 124 20.95 -7.32 5.63
N ASP A 125 20.94 -6.32 6.51
CA ASP A 125 19.73 -5.57 6.86
C ASP A 125 19.19 -4.75 5.68
N ARG A 126 20.07 -4.21 4.84
CA ARG A 126 19.70 -3.36 3.68
C ARG A 126 19.22 -4.20 2.50
N LEU A 127 19.80 -5.38 2.30
CA LEU A 127 19.33 -6.35 1.31
C LEU A 127 17.92 -6.83 1.64
N LEU A 128 17.63 -7.14 2.90
CA LEU A 128 16.31 -7.57 3.32
C LEU A 128 15.26 -6.48 3.07
N VAL A 129 15.60 -5.23 3.41
CA VAL A 129 14.69 -4.10 3.14
C VAL A 129 14.52 -3.88 1.64
N LEU A 130 15.57 -3.95 0.82
CA LEU A 130 15.46 -3.83 -0.63
C LEU A 130 14.59 -4.95 -1.23
N PHE A 131 14.76 -6.18 -0.76
CA PHE A 131 13.95 -7.32 -1.21
C PHE A 131 12.46 -7.11 -0.90
N ASN A 132 12.13 -6.58 0.28
CA ASN A 132 10.75 -6.22 0.61
C ASN A 132 10.18 -5.14 -0.33
N HIS A 133 10.98 -4.14 -0.72
CA HIS A 133 10.56 -3.13 -1.69
C HIS A 133 10.33 -3.73 -3.08
N TRP A 134 11.21 -4.64 -3.52
CA TRP A 134 11.03 -5.37 -4.78
C TRP A 134 9.78 -6.25 -4.76
N PHE A 135 9.52 -6.95 -3.66
CA PHE A 135 8.31 -7.75 -3.51
C PHE A 135 7.05 -6.88 -3.59
N LEU A 136 7.03 -5.74 -2.90
CA LEU A 136 5.90 -4.80 -2.94
C LEU A 136 5.71 -4.22 -4.35
N HIS A 137 6.80 -3.89 -5.05
CA HIS A 137 6.73 -3.35 -6.41
C HIS A 137 6.27 -4.41 -7.42
N ALA A 138 6.76 -5.65 -7.30
CA ALA A 138 6.31 -6.79 -8.10
C ALA A 138 4.81 -7.05 -7.88
N PHE A 139 4.34 -7.01 -6.63
CA PHE A 139 2.93 -7.14 -6.32
C PHE A 139 2.08 -6.05 -6.98
N GLY A 140 2.55 -4.79 -7.00
CA GLY A 140 1.88 -3.70 -7.72
C GLY A 140 1.80 -3.92 -9.24
N LEU A 141 2.86 -4.46 -9.85
CA LEU A 141 2.89 -4.80 -11.28
C LEU A 141 1.96 -5.97 -11.62
N ILE A 142 1.95 -7.02 -10.79
CA ILE A 142 1.04 -8.15 -10.93
C ILE A 142 -0.41 -7.68 -10.78
N ALA A 143 -0.70 -6.82 -9.80
CA ALA A 143 -2.04 -6.28 -9.59
C ALA A 143 -2.54 -5.40 -10.75
N LEU A 144 -1.63 -4.82 -11.54
CA LEU A 144 -1.97 -4.06 -12.74
C LEU A 144 -2.26 -4.98 -13.93
N SER A 145 -1.64 -6.15 -13.97
CA SER A 145 -1.82 -7.08 -15.08
C SER A 145 -3.15 -7.80 -15.01
N LYS A 146 -3.72 -8.09 -16.18
CA LYS A 146 -5.00 -8.79 -16.31
C LYS A 146 -4.77 -10.29 -16.40
N GLU A 147 -5.69 -11.03 -15.78
CA GLU A 147 -5.60 -12.44 -15.36
C GLU A 147 -5.39 -13.52 -16.46
N ASN A 148 -4.91 -13.20 -17.66
CA ASN A 148 -4.74 -14.16 -18.76
C ASN A 148 -3.46 -14.01 -19.58
N GLN A 149 -2.44 -13.27 -19.11
CA GLN A 149 -1.21 -13.01 -19.88
C GLN A 149 0.07 -13.27 -19.07
N LEU A 150 0.25 -14.52 -18.60
CA LEU A 150 1.41 -14.97 -17.84
C LEU A 150 2.77 -14.55 -18.46
N GLU A 151 2.89 -14.57 -19.79
CA GLU A 151 4.12 -14.14 -20.47
C GLU A 151 4.40 -12.63 -20.29
N GLN A 152 3.36 -11.80 -20.28
CA GLN A 152 3.50 -10.37 -20.04
C GLN A 152 3.82 -10.07 -18.58
N ASP A 153 3.26 -10.86 -17.65
CA ASP A 153 3.56 -10.76 -16.21
C ASP A 153 5.03 -11.06 -15.92
N LEU A 154 5.60 -12.06 -16.60
CA LEU A 154 7.02 -12.40 -16.49
C LEU A 154 7.92 -11.29 -17.03
N LEU A 155 7.56 -10.66 -18.14
CA LEU A 155 8.30 -9.51 -18.68
C LEU A 155 8.20 -8.29 -17.75
N LEU A 156 7.03 -8.03 -17.17
CA LEU A 156 6.83 -6.96 -16.19
C LEU A 156 7.63 -7.22 -14.90
N LEU A 157 7.75 -8.46 -14.44
CA LEU A 157 8.58 -8.79 -13.28
C LEU A 157 10.07 -8.48 -13.50
N PHE A 158 10.56 -8.58 -14.73
CA PHE A 158 11.92 -8.18 -15.06
C PHE A 158 12.16 -6.67 -14.87
N LEU A 159 11.11 -5.85 -14.91
CA LEU A 159 11.20 -4.41 -14.64
C LEU A 159 11.33 -4.08 -13.14
N VAL A 160 11.07 -5.02 -12.23
CA VAL A 160 11.10 -4.78 -10.78
C VAL A 160 12.41 -4.17 -10.26
N PRO A 161 13.61 -4.66 -10.65
CA PRO A 161 14.88 -4.07 -10.20
C PRO A 161 15.25 -2.77 -10.93
N VAL A 162 14.56 -2.40 -12.01
CA VAL A 162 14.94 -1.26 -12.88
C VAL A 162 15.03 0.06 -12.11
N PRO A 163 14.09 0.44 -11.21
CA PRO A 163 14.21 1.70 -10.46
C PRO A 163 15.47 1.75 -9.57
N ALA A 164 15.85 0.63 -8.96
CA ALA A 164 17.06 0.54 -8.15
C ALA A 164 18.32 0.64 -9.03
N LEU A 165 18.35 -0.06 -10.17
CA LEU A 165 19.45 0.01 -11.13
C LEU A 165 19.61 1.44 -11.69
N PHE A 166 18.50 2.08 -12.06
CA PHE A 166 18.48 3.46 -12.53
C PHE A 166 19.06 4.42 -11.48
N TYR A 167 18.71 4.25 -10.20
CA TYR A 167 19.33 5.01 -9.12
C TYR A 167 20.86 4.82 -9.08
N PHE A 168 21.36 3.58 -9.13
CA PHE A 168 22.81 3.33 -9.12
C PHE A 168 23.54 3.94 -10.32
N PHE A 169 22.92 3.94 -11.50
CA PHE A 169 23.51 4.60 -12.67
C PHE A 169 23.52 6.13 -12.55
N THR A 170 22.50 6.72 -11.94
CA THR A 170 22.33 8.18 -11.85
C THR A 170 23.03 8.81 -10.65
N THR A 171 23.25 8.08 -9.55
CA THR A 171 23.94 8.58 -8.36
C THR A 171 25.33 9.11 -8.67
N LYS A 172 26.05 8.50 -9.62
CA LYS A 172 27.38 8.95 -10.08
C LYS A 172 27.35 10.37 -10.66
N PHE A 173 26.25 10.77 -11.29
CA PHE A 173 26.08 12.07 -11.95
C PHE A 173 25.42 13.10 -11.04
N THR A 174 24.72 12.67 -9.99
CA THR A 174 23.91 13.55 -9.14
C THR A 174 24.65 14.02 -7.88
N LYS A 175 25.95 13.71 -7.73
CA LYS A 175 26.73 14.11 -6.55
C LYS A 175 26.99 15.63 -6.53
N PRO A 176 26.48 16.39 -5.54
CA PRO A 176 26.71 17.83 -5.46
C PRO A 176 28.19 18.16 -5.28
N SER A 177 28.91 17.37 -4.48
CA SER A 177 30.36 17.56 -4.25
C SER A 177 31.18 17.43 -5.53
N ARG A 178 30.75 16.55 -6.45
CA ARG A 178 31.39 16.40 -7.76
C ARG A 178 31.10 17.57 -8.69
N ILE A 179 29.84 18.04 -8.72
CA ILE A 179 29.44 19.22 -9.49
C ILE A 179 30.23 20.46 -9.03
N ILE A 180 30.36 20.66 -7.72
CA ILE A 180 31.12 21.79 -7.16
C ILE A 180 32.62 21.68 -7.49
N SER A 181 33.20 20.48 -7.39
CA SER A 181 34.64 20.27 -7.65
C SER A 181 35.02 20.26 -9.14
N GLU A 182 34.15 19.79 -10.03
CA GLU A 182 34.35 19.91 -11.48
C GLU A 182 34.10 21.35 -11.95
N GLY A 183 33.10 22.04 -11.38
CA GLY A 183 32.88 23.47 -11.63
C GLY A 183 34.01 24.37 -11.13
N ALA A 184 34.64 24.04 -10.00
CA ALA A 184 35.79 24.77 -9.47
C ALA A 184 37.09 24.56 -10.25
N LYS A 185 37.19 23.49 -11.05
CA LYS A 185 38.36 23.23 -11.93
C LYS A 185 38.26 23.89 -13.30
N GLY A 186 37.10 24.46 -13.64
CA GLY A 186 36.84 25.13 -14.91
C GLY A 186 37.07 26.65 -14.90
N ASN A 187 37.50 27.22 -13.78
CA ASN A 187 37.87 28.64 -13.62
C ASN A 187 39.36 28.80 -13.36
#